data_AF-A0AAU7AWD8-F1
#
_entry.id   AF-A0AAU7AWD8-F1
#
_cell.length_a   1.000
_cell.length_b   1.000
_cell.length_c   1.000
_cell.angle_alpha   90.00
_cell.angle_beta   90.00
_cell.angle_gamma   90.00
#
_symmetry.space_group_name_H-M   'P 1'
#
loop_
_entity.id
_entity.type
_entity.pdbx_description
1 polymer ?
#
loop_
_entity_poly.entity_id
_entity_poly.type
_entity_poly.pdbx_seq_one_letter_code
_entity_poly.pdbx_strand_id
1 'polypeptide(L)'
;MTDFFDALEQQLREAPRPEAEAIARSPWWRRRRTLSLLALISVVGVGSPAVARVTGVWAPERDTPRRPARTVTANVPAPQASAAGASITEFTCVGDPGPGPTTYTDSPTDPALLAILSVLRAPATAADRLARSRLSRTSMGLVNPAAIRVLGTAGGKTYYAIPARGKPAPLIKDCLERLSPSDRREALRLSAERRHRLAQPHLCVQTRSGGGCSATASTLAAAGAHGSAGGNERSVHWGVVPDGVSSVRVRYSGESRTFPVRRNFYSFEIRRGADETPTQVTWVRTDGTTKVVPRR
;
A
#
# COMPACT_ATOMS: atom_id res chain seq x y z
N MET A 1 -24.94 11.44 -4.46
CA MET A 1 -23.62 10.76 -4.60
C MET A 1 -23.50 10.00 -5.92
N THR A 2 -24.62 9.77 -6.63
CA THR A 2 -24.73 9.19 -7.98
C THR A 2 -24.31 10.16 -9.09
N ASP A 3 -24.62 11.45 -8.94
CA ASP A 3 -24.45 12.45 -10.00
C ASP A 3 -22.99 12.69 -10.44
N PHE A 4 -22.03 12.36 -9.56
CA PHE A 4 -20.61 12.46 -9.89
C PHE A 4 -20.15 11.35 -10.85
N PHE A 5 -20.66 10.12 -10.67
CA PHE A 5 -20.27 9.00 -11.51
C PHE A 5 -20.90 9.10 -12.90
N ASP A 6 -22.13 9.60 -12.98
CA ASP A 6 -22.82 9.82 -14.26
C ASP A 6 -22.12 10.91 -15.08
N ALA A 7 -21.66 12.00 -14.43
CA ALA A 7 -20.90 13.05 -15.10
C ALA A 7 -19.52 12.58 -15.61
N LEU A 8 -18.85 11.68 -14.86
CA LEU A 8 -17.56 11.12 -15.27
C LEU A 8 -17.71 10.14 -16.45
N GLU A 9 -18.77 9.32 -16.45
CA GLU A 9 -19.04 8.38 -17.53
C GLU A 9 -19.40 9.12 -18.83
N GLN A 10 -20.11 10.25 -18.72
CA GLN A 10 -20.45 11.09 -19.86
C GLN A 10 -19.21 11.78 -20.45
N GLN A 11 -18.30 12.31 -19.63
CA GLN A 11 -17.04 12.88 -20.11
C GLN A 11 -16.15 11.87 -20.85
N LEU A 12 -16.17 10.59 -20.44
CA LEU A 12 -15.38 9.55 -21.10
C LEU A 12 -15.98 9.11 -22.45
N ARG A 13 -17.29 9.25 -22.65
CA ARG A 13 -17.94 8.99 -23.94
C ARG A 13 -17.72 10.10 -24.96
N GLU A 14 -17.60 11.34 -24.49
CA GLU A 14 -17.43 12.53 -25.33
C GLU A 14 -15.96 12.84 -25.67
N ALA A 15 -15.00 12.17 -25.04
CA ALA A 15 -13.59 12.34 -25.35
C ALA A 15 -13.29 11.91 -26.80
N PRO A 16 -12.73 12.80 -27.65
CA PRO A 16 -12.38 12.45 -29.02
C PRO A 16 -11.36 11.32 -29.02
N ARG A 17 -11.66 10.26 -29.77
CA ARG A 17 -10.72 9.14 -29.96
C ARG A 17 -9.48 9.69 -30.67
N PRO A 18 -8.26 9.40 -30.18
CA PRO A 18 -7.06 9.78 -30.92
C PRO A 18 -7.09 9.08 -32.27
N GLU A 19 -7.14 9.87 -33.34
CA GLU A 19 -6.95 9.37 -34.69
C GLU A 19 -5.60 8.65 -34.75
N ALA A 20 -5.65 7.38 -35.13
CA ALA A 20 -4.48 6.57 -35.38
C ALA A 20 -3.81 7.08 -36.66
N GLU A 21 -3.02 8.15 -36.55
CA GLU A 21 -2.17 8.60 -37.63
C GLU A 21 -1.08 7.56 -37.90
N ALA A 22 -1.17 7.04 -39.12
CA ALA A 22 -0.25 6.10 -39.71
C ALA A 22 1.17 6.69 -39.77
N ILE A 23 2.06 6.17 -38.93
CA ILE A 23 3.50 6.39 -39.08
C ILE A 23 3.98 5.59 -40.29
N ALA A 24 3.95 6.26 -41.43
CA ALA A 24 4.56 5.82 -42.66
C ALA A 24 6.09 5.70 -42.49
N ARG A 25 6.60 4.65 -43.12
CA ARG A 25 7.99 4.20 -43.13
C ARG A 25 8.92 5.26 -43.71
N SER A 26 10.01 5.59 -43.01
CA SER A 26 11.14 6.36 -43.55
C SER A 26 12.42 5.51 -43.54
N PRO A 27 13.12 5.31 -44.67
CA PRO A 27 14.29 4.46 -44.78
C PRO A 27 15.58 5.21 -44.40
N TRP A 28 16.25 4.71 -43.36
CA TRP A 28 17.49 5.23 -42.81
C TRP A 28 18.70 4.54 -43.47
N TRP A 29 19.22 5.09 -44.58
CA TRP A 29 20.56 4.73 -45.06
C TRP A 29 21.44 5.98 -45.21
N ARG A 30 22.58 5.93 -44.50
CA ARG A 30 23.85 6.66 -44.73
C ARG A 30 23.79 8.20 -44.76
N ARG A 31 24.45 8.81 -43.78
CA ARG A 31 25.83 9.33 -44.01
C ARG A 31 26.49 9.76 -42.70
N ARG A 32 27.71 9.24 -42.53
CA ARG A 32 28.76 9.74 -41.66
C ARG A 32 28.98 11.23 -41.93
N ARG A 33 29.10 12.04 -40.88
CA ARG A 33 30.12 13.10 -40.78
C ARG A 33 30.30 13.51 -39.32
N THR A 34 31.43 13.08 -38.80
CA THR A 34 32.21 13.63 -37.70
C THR A 34 32.19 15.16 -37.74
N LEU A 35 31.78 15.80 -36.65
CA LEU A 35 32.21 17.16 -36.29
C LEU A 35 32.25 17.25 -34.77
N SER A 36 33.47 17.22 -34.25
CA SER A 36 33.81 17.56 -32.88
C SER A 36 33.53 19.04 -32.66
N LEU A 37 32.69 19.37 -31.69
CA LEU A 37 32.62 20.72 -31.14
C LEU A 37 32.61 20.61 -29.61
N LEU A 38 33.79 20.90 -29.06
CA LEU A 38 34.03 21.22 -27.66
C LEU A 38 33.17 22.43 -27.30
N ALA A 39 32.14 22.20 -26.48
CA ALA A 39 31.49 23.27 -25.73
C ALA A 39 31.93 23.14 -24.26
N LEU A 40 32.84 24.03 -23.85
CA LEU A 40 33.07 24.35 -22.44
C LEU A 40 31.73 24.81 -21.84
N ILE A 41 31.16 24.01 -20.95
CA ILE A 41 30.09 24.46 -20.06
C ILE A 41 30.71 24.65 -18.68
N SER A 42 30.82 25.92 -18.32
CA SER A 42 31.22 26.44 -17.02
C SER A 42 30.39 25.78 -15.91
N VAL A 43 31.09 25.11 -14.99
CA VAL A 43 30.53 24.57 -13.75
C VAL A 43 30.21 25.75 -12.84
N VAL A 44 28.98 26.28 -12.95
CA VAL A 44 28.39 27.08 -11.87
C VAL A 44 28.02 26.08 -10.78
N GLY A 45 28.82 26.07 -9.72
CA GLY A 45 28.55 25.34 -8.49
C GLY A 45 27.27 25.85 -7.85
N VAL A 46 26.13 25.35 -8.30
CA VAL A 46 24.89 25.40 -7.52
C VAL A 46 25.13 24.48 -6.35
N GLY A 47 25.44 25.09 -5.20
CA GLY A 47 25.51 24.41 -3.91
C GLY A 47 24.26 23.55 -3.77
N SER A 48 24.45 22.23 -3.86
CA SER A 48 23.38 21.30 -3.54
C SER A 48 22.96 21.63 -2.12
N PRO A 49 21.69 22.00 -1.85
CA PRO A 49 21.24 22.13 -0.49
C PRO A 49 21.54 20.78 0.15
N ALA A 50 22.39 20.79 1.17
CA ALA A 50 22.66 19.62 1.97
C ALA A 50 21.31 19.15 2.47
N VAL A 51 20.75 18.12 1.83
CA VAL A 51 19.56 17.44 2.30
C VAL A 51 20.02 16.76 3.55
N ALA A 52 19.90 17.48 4.68
CA ALA A 52 20.09 16.96 6.00
C ALA A 52 19.28 15.67 6.04
N ARG A 53 19.98 14.53 6.11
CA ARG A 53 19.34 13.27 6.43
C ARG A 53 18.74 13.52 7.81
N VAL A 54 17.42 13.71 7.88
CA VAL A 54 16.68 13.77 9.13
C VAL A 54 16.72 12.34 9.70
N THR A 55 17.84 12.00 10.33
CA THR A 55 18.08 10.74 11.04
C THR A 55 17.68 10.84 12.51
N GLY A 56 17.07 11.96 12.91
CA GLY A 56 16.56 12.15 14.27
C GLY A 56 15.32 11.31 14.50
N VAL A 57 15.36 10.45 15.52
CA VAL A 57 14.17 9.78 16.06
C VAL A 57 13.21 10.86 16.55
N TRP A 58 11.95 10.81 16.13
CA TRP A 58 10.93 11.72 16.65
C TRP A 58 10.41 11.18 17.99
N ALA A 59 10.55 11.99 19.03
CA ALA A 59 9.90 11.79 20.31
C ALA A 59 8.86 12.91 20.48
N PRO A 60 7.60 12.75 20.03
CA PRO A 60 6.59 13.77 20.29
C PRO A 60 6.41 13.89 21.80
N GLU A 61 6.40 15.12 22.30
CA GLU A 61 6.26 15.40 23.73
C GLU A 61 4.90 14.86 24.22
N ARG A 62 4.91 14.15 25.35
CA ARG A 62 3.67 13.59 25.92
C ARG A 62 3.01 14.65 26.78
N ASP A 63 2.04 15.37 26.25
CA ASP A 63 1.27 16.37 27.00
C ASP A 63 0.28 15.78 28.02
N THR A 64 0.41 14.52 28.40
CA THR A 64 -0.40 13.96 29.49
C THR A 64 0.37 12.91 30.28
N PRO A 65 0.42 13.01 31.62
CA PRO A 65 0.73 11.84 32.42
C PRO A 65 -0.37 10.82 32.15
N ARG A 66 -0.02 9.72 31.46
CA ARG A 66 -0.86 8.52 31.46
C ARG A 66 -1.06 8.16 32.92
N ARG A 67 -2.26 8.45 33.47
CA ARG A 67 -2.72 7.71 34.65
C ARG A 67 -2.46 6.24 34.31
N PRO A 68 -1.75 5.48 35.16
CA PRO A 68 -1.60 4.06 34.92
C PRO A 68 -3.02 3.55 34.73
N ALA A 69 -3.30 3.00 33.55
CA ALA A 69 -4.51 2.22 33.37
C ALA A 69 -4.38 1.13 34.43
N ARG A 70 -5.12 1.30 35.53
CA ARG A 70 -5.20 0.32 36.59
C ARG A 70 -5.78 -0.89 35.89
N THR A 71 -4.92 -1.82 35.48
CA THR A 71 -5.34 -3.13 35.01
C THR A 71 -6.00 -3.74 36.22
N VAL A 72 -7.30 -3.54 36.35
CA VAL A 72 -8.13 -4.36 37.22
C VAL A 72 -8.10 -5.71 36.53
N THR A 73 -7.13 -6.53 36.89
CA THR A 73 -7.21 -7.98 36.75
C THR A 73 -8.36 -8.40 37.64
N ALA A 74 -9.58 -8.23 37.13
CA ALA A 74 -10.66 -9.09 37.56
C ALA A 74 -10.22 -10.49 37.14
N ASN A 75 -9.84 -11.30 38.13
CA ASN A 75 -9.83 -12.74 37.98
C ASN A 75 -11.27 -13.15 37.65
N VAL A 76 -11.64 -13.05 36.38
CA VAL A 76 -12.85 -13.65 35.85
C VAL A 76 -12.50 -15.13 35.71
N PRO A 77 -13.08 -16.03 36.52
CA PRO A 77 -12.93 -17.46 36.28
C PRO A 77 -13.39 -17.74 34.84
N ALA A 78 -12.62 -18.56 34.12
CA ALA A 78 -12.95 -18.97 32.77
C ALA A 78 -14.42 -19.41 32.70
N PRO A 79 -15.25 -18.83 31.81
CA PRO A 79 -16.60 -19.34 31.63
C PRO A 79 -16.45 -20.72 31.01
N GLN A 80 -16.78 -21.74 31.82
CA GLN A 80 -17.08 -23.07 31.32
C GLN A 80 -18.19 -22.91 30.28
N ALA A 81 -17.99 -23.57 29.13
CA ALA A 81 -18.91 -23.55 28.02
C ALA A 81 -20.29 -24.06 28.45
N SER A 82 -21.19 -23.15 28.81
CA SER A 82 -22.62 -23.40 28.91
C SER A 82 -23.30 -22.83 27.68
N ALA A 83 -23.76 -23.75 26.83
CA ALA A 83 -24.60 -23.50 25.68
C ALA A 83 -25.92 -22.83 26.10
N ALA A 84 -26.01 -21.51 25.93
CA ALA A 84 -27.26 -20.77 25.78
C ALA A 84 -26.93 -19.30 25.45
N GLY A 85 -27.33 -18.83 24.26
CA GLY A 85 -27.29 -17.41 23.92
C GLY A 85 -26.17 -16.95 22.98
N ALA A 86 -25.58 -17.83 22.17
CA ALA A 86 -24.86 -17.38 20.99
C ALA A 86 -25.88 -16.77 20.02
N SER A 87 -25.80 -15.45 19.80
CA SER A 87 -26.45 -14.83 18.66
C SER A 87 -25.96 -15.55 17.41
N ILE A 88 -26.85 -16.29 16.76
CA ILE A 88 -26.63 -17.04 15.53
C ILE A 88 -26.51 -16.02 14.40
N THR A 89 -25.35 -15.35 14.27
CA THR A 89 -25.09 -14.44 13.15
C THR A 89 -23.73 -14.64 12.46
N GLU A 90 -22.86 -15.54 12.95
CA GLU A 90 -21.57 -15.79 12.30
C GLU A 90 -21.22 -17.29 12.17
N PHE A 91 -22.12 -18.09 11.59
CA PHE A 91 -21.66 -19.31 10.91
C PHE A 91 -21.01 -18.93 9.57
N THR A 92 -19.77 -18.44 9.64
CA THR A 92 -18.98 -18.24 8.43
C THR A 92 -18.39 -19.58 8.00
N CYS A 93 -18.94 -20.19 6.94
CA CYS A 93 -18.34 -21.38 6.31
C CYS A 93 -17.03 -21.08 5.57
N VAL A 94 -16.34 -20.01 5.96
CA VAL A 94 -15.10 -19.54 5.39
C VAL A 94 -13.97 -20.31 6.07
N GLY A 95 -13.27 -21.15 5.31
CA GLY A 95 -12.08 -21.81 5.83
C GLY A 95 -10.94 -20.82 6.04
N ASP A 96 -9.90 -21.25 6.75
CA ASP A 96 -8.62 -20.55 6.68
C ASP A 96 -8.12 -20.63 5.23
N PRO A 97 -7.81 -19.50 4.55
CA PRO A 97 -7.11 -19.58 3.26
C PRO A 97 -5.78 -20.35 3.37
N GLY A 98 -5.26 -20.50 4.60
CA GLY A 98 -3.98 -21.10 4.94
C GLY A 98 -2.82 -20.29 4.37
N PRO A 99 -1.58 -20.56 4.80
CA PRO A 99 -0.41 -20.24 4.01
C PRO A 99 -0.38 -21.17 2.79
N GLY A 100 -1.30 -20.96 1.84
CA GLY A 100 -1.24 -21.65 0.57
C GLY A 100 -0.08 -21.12 -0.28
N PRO A 101 0.44 -21.90 -1.23
CA PRO A 101 1.49 -21.41 -2.11
C PRO A 101 1.02 -20.16 -2.83
N THR A 102 1.81 -19.09 -2.76
CA THR A 102 1.62 -17.91 -3.60
C THR A 102 1.77 -18.35 -5.05
N THR A 103 0.77 -18.09 -5.87
CA THR A 103 0.86 -18.36 -7.30
C THR A 103 1.64 -17.23 -7.96
N TYR A 104 2.74 -17.58 -8.62
CA TYR A 104 3.49 -16.63 -9.44
C TYR A 104 2.87 -16.53 -10.82
N THR A 105 2.78 -15.32 -11.35
CA THR A 105 2.27 -15.05 -12.69
C THR A 105 3.18 -14.08 -13.42
N ASP A 106 3.27 -14.22 -14.74
CA ASP A 106 3.93 -13.25 -15.61
C ASP A 106 2.97 -12.17 -16.11
N SER A 107 1.70 -12.20 -15.69
CA SER A 107 0.71 -11.19 -16.05
C SER A 107 1.20 -9.78 -15.69
N PRO A 108 0.99 -8.79 -16.56
CA PRO A 108 1.41 -7.41 -16.30
C PRO A 108 0.74 -6.86 -15.05
N THR A 109 1.41 -5.91 -14.40
CA THR A 109 0.84 -5.16 -13.27
C THR A 109 -0.43 -4.45 -13.70
N ASP A 110 -1.42 -4.44 -12.81
CA ASP A 110 -2.69 -3.79 -13.12
C ASP A 110 -2.51 -2.30 -13.46
N PRO A 111 -3.08 -1.82 -14.59
CA PRO A 111 -2.97 -0.42 -15.01
C PRO A 111 -3.44 0.58 -13.95
N ALA A 112 -4.44 0.23 -13.12
CA ALA A 112 -4.92 1.12 -12.08
C ALA A 112 -3.87 1.38 -10.99
N LEU A 113 -3.06 0.38 -10.63
CA LEU A 113 -1.93 0.56 -9.72
C LEU A 113 -0.80 1.34 -10.40
N LEU A 114 -0.51 1.03 -11.66
CA LEU A 114 0.51 1.75 -12.44
C LEU A 114 0.18 3.23 -12.62
N ALA A 115 -1.10 3.60 -12.75
CA ALA A 115 -1.53 5.00 -12.86
C ALA A 115 -1.30 5.79 -11.56
N ILE A 116 -1.33 5.12 -10.41
CA ILE A 116 -1.20 5.76 -9.09
C ILE A 116 0.25 5.80 -8.62
N LEU A 117 1.06 4.80 -8.96
CA LEU A 117 2.40 4.59 -8.42
C LEU A 117 3.48 4.53 -9.51
N SER A 118 4.22 5.61 -9.65
CA SER A 118 5.40 5.73 -10.53
C SER A 118 6.48 4.72 -10.16
N VAL A 119 6.61 4.34 -8.89
CA VAL A 119 7.59 3.32 -8.48
C VAL A 119 7.37 1.99 -9.19
N LEU A 120 6.12 1.61 -9.50
CA LEU A 120 5.79 0.38 -10.22
C LEU A 120 6.07 0.48 -11.73
N ARG A 121 6.11 1.69 -12.29
CA ARG A 121 6.46 1.95 -13.71
C ARG A 121 7.97 1.92 -13.95
N ALA A 122 8.78 2.09 -12.91
CA ALA A 122 10.23 2.05 -13.04
C ALA A 122 10.72 0.67 -13.54
N PRO A 123 11.81 0.61 -14.31
CA PRO A 123 12.47 -0.65 -14.64
C PRO A 123 12.89 -1.41 -13.38
N ALA A 124 12.77 -2.74 -13.40
CA ALA A 124 13.24 -3.59 -12.31
C ALA A 124 14.77 -3.56 -12.23
N THR A 125 15.29 -3.59 -11.01
CA THR A 125 16.71 -3.61 -10.67
C THR A 125 17.06 -4.86 -9.87
N ALA A 126 18.35 -5.15 -9.71
CA ALA A 126 18.80 -6.29 -8.90
C ALA A 126 18.33 -6.20 -7.42
N ALA A 127 18.16 -4.98 -6.88
CA ALA A 127 17.69 -4.75 -5.52
C ALA A 127 16.21 -5.14 -5.32
N ASP A 128 15.43 -5.18 -6.40
CA ASP A 128 14.01 -5.53 -6.38
C ASP A 128 13.75 -7.04 -6.26
N ARG A 129 14.82 -7.86 -6.36
CA ARG A 129 14.72 -9.31 -6.22
C ARG A 129 14.38 -9.69 -4.79
N LEU A 130 13.18 -10.22 -4.58
CA LEU A 130 12.72 -10.79 -3.33
C LEU A 130 12.67 -12.32 -3.42
N ALA A 131 13.22 -13.02 -2.43
CA ALA A 131 13.21 -14.49 -2.40
C ALA A 131 11.77 -15.02 -2.37
N ARG A 132 11.45 -15.99 -3.24
CA ARG A 132 10.12 -16.59 -3.36
C ARG A 132 9.58 -17.13 -2.03
N SER A 133 10.44 -17.73 -1.21
CA SER A 133 10.12 -18.23 0.14
C SER A 133 9.63 -17.17 1.14
N ARG A 134 9.80 -15.88 0.82
CA ARG A 134 9.26 -14.76 1.60
C ARG A 134 7.85 -14.36 1.16
N LEU A 135 7.54 -14.56 -0.11
CA LEU A 135 6.21 -14.30 -0.67
C LEU A 135 5.22 -15.39 -0.22
N SER A 136 5.66 -16.64 -0.13
CA SER A 136 4.82 -17.80 0.21
C SER A 136 4.16 -17.79 1.60
N ARG A 137 4.56 -16.87 2.50
CA ARG A 137 3.97 -16.74 3.85
C ARG A 137 2.87 -15.69 3.94
N THR A 138 2.48 -15.14 2.80
CA THR A 138 1.50 -14.05 2.75
C THR A 138 0.21 -14.57 2.16
N SER A 139 -0.92 -13.96 2.54
CA SER A 139 -2.25 -14.24 1.98
C SER A 139 -2.42 -13.73 0.53
N MET A 140 -1.30 -13.51 -0.18
CA MET A 140 -1.28 -13.12 -1.58
C MET A 140 -1.62 -14.32 -2.45
N GLY A 141 -2.64 -14.17 -3.30
CA GLY A 141 -3.05 -15.19 -4.26
C GLY A 141 -2.16 -15.20 -5.48
N LEU A 142 -2.03 -14.04 -6.14
CA LEU A 142 -1.27 -13.89 -7.38
C LEU A 142 -0.25 -12.77 -7.23
N VAL A 143 1.00 -13.04 -7.57
CA VAL A 143 2.11 -12.06 -7.55
C VAL A 143 2.92 -12.19 -8.83
N ASN A 144 3.24 -11.07 -9.47
CA ASN A 144 4.27 -11.03 -10.51
C ASN A 144 5.61 -10.60 -9.89
N PRO A 145 6.61 -11.50 -9.76
CA PRO A 145 7.91 -11.15 -9.18
C PRO A 145 8.62 -10.02 -9.93
N ALA A 146 8.43 -9.91 -11.25
CA ALA A 146 9.03 -8.85 -12.07
C ALA A 146 8.40 -7.48 -11.83
N ALA A 147 7.25 -7.41 -11.15
CA ALA A 147 6.56 -6.17 -10.77
C ALA A 147 6.94 -5.67 -9.36
N ILE A 148 7.73 -6.45 -8.60
CA ILE A 148 8.16 -6.07 -7.25
C ILE A 148 9.13 -4.89 -7.35
N ARG A 149 8.99 -3.90 -6.47
CA ARG A 149 9.88 -2.73 -6.43
C ARG A 149 10.26 -2.38 -5.01
N VAL A 150 11.54 -2.05 -4.80
CA VAL A 150 12.03 -1.45 -3.57
C VAL A 150 11.46 -0.05 -3.46
N LEU A 151 10.80 0.21 -2.34
CA LEU A 151 10.31 1.53 -1.95
C LEU A 151 11.43 2.34 -1.29
N GLY A 152 12.16 1.72 -0.38
CA GLY A 152 13.24 2.37 0.37
C GLY A 152 13.74 1.51 1.53
N THR A 153 14.59 2.11 2.36
CA THR A 153 15.14 1.49 3.57
C THR A 153 14.88 2.39 4.77
N ALA A 154 14.35 1.83 5.86
CA ALA A 154 14.09 2.54 7.11
C ALA A 154 14.23 1.60 8.30
N GLY A 155 14.81 2.07 9.41
CA GLY A 155 15.11 1.27 10.61
C GLY A 155 15.80 -0.07 10.31
N GLY A 156 16.77 -0.06 9.39
CA GLY A 156 17.52 -1.26 8.97
C GLY A 156 16.73 -2.26 8.10
N LYS A 157 15.51 -1.94 7.67
CA LYS A 157 14.65 -2.82 6.86
C LYS A 157 14.44 -2.23 5.47
N THR A 158 14.50 -3.08 4.46
CA THR A 158 14.09 -2.74 3.09
C THR A 158 12.60 -3.01 2.92
N TYR A 159 11.90 -2.03 2.35
CA TYR A 159 10.47 -2.08 2.06
C TYR A 159 10.26 -2.34 0.58
N TYR A 160 9.35 -3.25 0.27
CA TYR A 160 9.00 -3.66 -1.09
C TYR A 160 7.53 -3.39 -1.36
N ALA A 161 7.24 -2.72 -2.47
CA ALA A 161 5.93 -2.67 -3.09
C ALA A 161 5.73 -3.92 -3.93
N ILE A 162 4.66 -4.66 -3.64
CA ILE A 162 4.32 -5.91 -4.30
C ILE A 162 2.88 -5.79 -4.78
N PRO A 163 2.65 -5.57 -6.08
CA PRO A 163 1.33 -5.70 -6.66
C PRO A 163 0.85 -7.14 -6.51
N ALA A 164 -0.35 -7.31 -5.99
CA ALA A 164 -0.91 -8.63 -5.72
C ALA A 164 -2.42 -8.66 -5.98
N ARG A 165 -2.96 -9.87 -6.13
CA ARG A 165 -4.41 -10.13 -5.98
C ARG A 165 -4.62 -11.03 -4.78
N GLY A 166 -5.68 -10.79 -4.03
CA GLY A 166 -6.00 -11.56 -2.83
C GLY A 166 -6.36 -12.99 -3.18
N LYS A 167 -5.98 -13.94 -2.33
CA LYS A 167 -6.47 -15.33 -2.43
C LYS A 167 -7.79 -15.41 -1.68
N PRO A 168 -8.92 -15.71 -2.35
CA PRO A 168 -10.15 -15.96 -1.61
C PRO A 168 -9.99 -17.23 -0.78
N ALA A 169 -10.38 -17.14 0.48
CA ALA A 169 -10.55 -18.31 1.32
C ALA A 169 -11.60 -19.25 0.71
N PRO A 170 -11.33 -20.56 0.64
CA PRO A 170 -12.32 -21.51 0.17
C PRO A 170 -13.48 -21.59 1.16
N LEU A 171 -14.67 -21.92 0.65
CA LEU A 171 -15.77 -22.31 1.52
C LEU A 171 -15.60 -23.78 1.91
N ILE A 172 -15.81 -24.10 3.18
CA ILE A 172 -15.79 -25.47 3.68
C ILE A 172 -17.08 -26.15 3.22
N LYS A 173 -16.96 -27.16 2.35
CA LYS A 173 -18.09 -27.87 1.75
C LYS A 173 -19.02 -28.46 2.81
N ASP A 174 -18.46 -29.17 3.78
CA ASP A 174 -19.21 -29.82 4.87
C ASP A 174 -19.98 -28.80 5.72
N CYS A 175 -19.42 -27.60 5.91
CA CYS A 175 -20.14 -26.52 6.58
C CYS A 175 -21.33 -26.04 5.74
N LEU A 176 -21.13 -25.81 4.44
CA LEU A 176 -22.20 -25.37 3.54
C LEU A 176 -23.36 -26.37 3.44
N GLU A 177 -23.08 -27.67 3.55
CA GLU A 177 -24.09 -28.73 3.50
C GLU A 177 -24.93 -28.81 4.79
N ARG A 178 -24.40 -28.33 5.92
CA ARG A 178 -25.11 -28.27 7.22
C ARG A 178 -25.94 -27.00 7.40
N LEU A 179 -25.79 -26.02 6.52
CA LEU A 179 -26.57 -24.78 6.55
C LEU A 179 -27.99 -24.99 6.01
N SER A 180 -28.92 -24.18 6.51
CA SER A 180 -30.25 -24.06 5.88
C SER A 180 -30.11 -23.56 4.43
N PRO A 181 -31.10 -23.82 3.54
CA PRO A 181 -31.04 -23.34 2.17
C PRO A 181 -30.89 -21.81 2.04
N SER A 182 -31.48 -21.02 2.95
CA SER A 182 -31.31 -19.57 2.98
C SER A 182 -29.90 -19.16 3.36
N ASP A 183 -29.34 -19.74 4.42
CA ASP A 183 -28.01 -19.39 4.91
C ASP A 183 -26.93 -19.83 3.94
N ARG A 184 -27.13 -20.98 3.27
CA ARG A 184 -26.24 -21.45 2.20
C ARG A 184 -26.19 -20.46 1.03
N ARG A 185 -27.35 -19.94 0.58
CA ARG A 185 -27.39 -18.92 -0.48
C ARG A 185 -26.68 -17.65 -0.06
N GLU A 186 -26.91 -17.20 1.18
CA GLU A 186 -26.27 -16.00 1.72
C GLU A 186 -24.74 -16.17 1.85
N ALA A 187 -24.26 -17.30 2.37
CA ALA A 187 -22.84 -17.61 2.46
C ALA A 187 -22.16 -17.65 1.09
N LEU A 188 -22.83 -18.20 0.07
CA LEU A 188 -22.35 -18.20 -1.31
C LEU A 188 -22.29 -16.78 -1.89
N ARG A 189 -23.31 -15.95 -1.64
CA ARG A 189 -23.35 -14.54 -2.06
C ARG A 189 -22.21 -13.75 -1.45
N LEU A 190 -22.05 -13.80 -0.12
CA LEU A 190 -20.96 -13.13 0.60
C LEU A 190 -19.58 -13.61 0.14
N SER A 191 -19.43 -14.91 -0.15
CA SER A 191 -18.19 -15.45 -0.71
C SER A 191 -17.92 -14.92 -2.12
N ALA A 192 -18.93 -14.84 -2.99
CA ALA A 192 -18.79 -14.26 -4.33
C ALA A 192 -18.39 -12.78 -4.25
N GLU A 193 -19.02 -11.99 -3.38
CA GLU A 193 -18.65 -10.59 -3.14
C GLU A 193 -17.23 -10.45 -2.59
N ARG A 194 -16.84 -11.32 -1.66
CA ARG A 194 -15.46 -11.37 -1.14
C ARG A 194 -14.47 -11.72 -2.24
N ARG A 195 -14.75 -12.72 -3.08
CA ARG A 195 -13.91 -13.09 -4.24
C ARG A 195 -13.76 -11.92 -5.19
N HIS A 196 -14.86 -11.23 -5.51
CA HIS A 196 -14.83 -10.05 -6.36
C HIS A 196 -13.93 -8.95 -5.78
N ARG A 197 -14.07 -8.65 -4.47
CA ARG A 197 -13.20 -7.68 -3.76
C ARG A 197 -11.72 -8.11 -3.73
N LEU A 198 -11.44 -9.40 -3.54
CA LEU A 198 -10.07 -9.91 -3.50
C LEU A 198 -9.43 -10.05 -4.88
N ALA A 199 -10.24 -10.22 -5.94
CA ALA A 199 -9.79 -10.21 -7.32
C ALA A 199 -9.32 -8.81 -7.78
N GLN A 200 -9.79 -7.76 -7.09
CA GLN A 200 -9.29 -6.41 -7.33
C GLN A 200 -7.77 -6.34 -7.08
N PRO A 201 -7.06 -5.46 -7.80
CA PRO A 201 -5.63 -5.24 -7.56
C PRO A 201 -5.39 -4.63 -6.19
N HIS A 202 -4.45 -5.21 -5.45
CA HIS A 202 -3.98 -4.74 -4.16
C HIS A 202 -2.49 -4.41 -4.22
N LEU A 203 -2.08 -3.48 -3.36
CA LEU A 203 -0.69 -3.27 -3.02
C LEU A 203 -0.38 -3.90 -1.67
N CYS A 204 0.64 -4.74 -1.65
CA CYS A 204 1.28 -5.19 -0.43
C CYS A 204 2.58 -4.43 -0.20
N VAL A 205 2.84 -4.09 1.05
CA VAL A 205 4.13 -3.54 1.49
C VAL A 205 4.76 -4.53 2.44
N GLN A 206 5.91 -5.06 2.04
CA GLN A 206 6.61 -6.12 2.77
C GLN A 206 8.03 -5.72 3.14
N THR A 207 8.50 -6.25 4.25
CA THR A 207 9.91 -6.22 4.68
C THR A 207 10.40 -7.64 4.91
N ARG A 208 11.70 -7.81 5.18
CA ARG A 208 12.26 -9.14 5.57
C ARG A 208 11.61 -9.72 6.84
N SER A 209 11.08 -8.87 7.72
CA SER A 209 10.49 -9.25 9.01
C SER A 209 8.96 -9.33 9.01
N GLY A 210 8.30 -9.09 7.88
CA GLY A 210 6.83 -9.05 7.78
C GLY A 210 6.33 -7.82 7.04
N GLY A 211 5.01 -7.68 6.97
CA GLY A 211 4.34 -6.63 6.23
C GLY A 211 2.85 -6.93 6.07
N GLY A 212 2.17 -6.16 5.23
CA GLY A 212 0.73 -6.25 5.07
C GLY A 212 0.25 -5.95 3.65
N CYS A 213 -0.98 -6.35 3.38
CA CYS A 213 -1.70 -6.09 2.13
C CYS A 213 -3.02 -5.43 2.51
N SER A 214 -3.31 -4.23 2.00
CA SER A 214 -4.58 -3.58 2.39
C SER A 214 -5.06 -2.48 1.46
N ALA A 215 -4.27 -2.04 0.48
CA ALA A 215 -4.67 -0.94 -0.39
C ALA A 215 -5.09 -1.45 -1.77
N THR A 216 -6.41 -1.40 -2.04
CA THR A 216 -6.91 -1.37 -3.41
C THR A 216 -6.38 -0.13 -4.13
N ALA A 217 -6.40 -0.12 -5.47
CA ALA A 217 -6.05 1.09 -6.22
C ALA A 217 -6.86 2.32 -5.76
N SER A 218 -8.18 2.20 -5.60
CA SER A 218 -9.05 3.28 -5.11
C SER A 218 -8.67 3.77 -3.70
N THR A 219 -8.38 2.83 -2.79
CA THR A 219 -7.88 3.13 -1.44
C THR A 219 -6.57 3.90 -1.50
N LEU A 220 -5.65 3.45 -2.33
CA LEU A 220 -4.32 4.02 -2.46
C LEU A 220 -4.39 5.46 -2.99
N ALA A 221 -5.22 5.72 -4.00
CA ALA A 221 -5.48 7.06 -4.52
C ALA A 221 -6.11 7.99 -3.47
N ALA A 222 -7.04 7.46 -2.67
CA ALA A 222 -7.79 8.25 -1.69
C ALA A 222 -6.97 8.54 -0.42
N ALA A 223 -6.29 7.53 0.13
CA ALA A 223 -5.70 7.56 1.46
C ALA A 223 -4.30 6.95 1.57
N GLY A 224 -3.75 6.40 0.48
CA GLY A 224 -2.44 5.76 0.49
C GLY A 224 -2.46 4.41 1.21
N ALA A 225 -1.28 3.94 1.57
CA ALA A 225 -1.09 2.83 2.51
C ALA A 225 -0.15 3.29 3.61
N HIS A 226 -0.37 2.86 4.85
CA HIS A 226 0.51 3.21 5.96
C HIS A 226 0.57 2.05 6.94
N GLY A 227 1.65 2.01 7.70
CA GLY A 227 1.82 1.05 8.78
C GLY A 227 2.99 1.40 9.66
N SER A 228 3.17 0.58 10.68
CA SER A 228 4.29 0.65 11.60
C SER A 228 5.00 -0.70 11.63
N ALA A 229 6.31 -0.68 11.83
CA ALA A 229 7.11 -1.88 12.08
C ALA A 229 8.20 -1.54 13.08
N GLY A 230 8.32 -2.30 14.17
CA GLY A 230 9.20 -1.91 15.28
C GLY A 230 9.38 -2.97 16.36
N GLY A 231 10.29 -2.70 17.28
CA GLY A 231 10.61 -3.53 18.45
C GLY A 231 10.40 -2.76 19.76
N ASN A 232 11.05 -3.19 20.84
CA ASN A 232 10.72 -2.77 22.21
C ASN A 232 10.80 -1.25 22.46
N GLU A 233 11.69 -0.50 21.80
CA GLU A 233 11.93 0.92 22.09
C GLU A 233 11.63 1.90 20.94
N ARG A 234 11.63 1.42 19.70
CA ARG A 234 11.45 2.25 18.49
C ARG A 234 10.56 1.56 17.47
N SER A 235 9.72 2.37 16.83
CA SER A 235 8.85 1.97 15.72
C SER A 235 9.13 2.80 14.49
N VAL A 236 9.31 2.14 13.35
CA VAL A 236 9.37 2.78 12.04
C VAL A 236 7.95 2.92 11.53
N HIS A 237 7.50 4.16 11.39
CA HIS A 237 6.32 4.48 10.60
C HIS A 237 6.70 4.59 9.15
N TRP A 238 5.85 4.08 8.29
CA TRP A 238 6.04 4.11 6.86
C TRP A 238 4.70 4.32 6.16
N GLY A 239 4.77 4.81 4.93
CA GLY A 239 3.62 4.82 4.06
C GLY A 239 3.97 4.94 2.59
N VAL A 240 2.99 4.57 1.77
CA VAL A 240 2.98 4.71 0.33
C VAL A 240 1.91 5.73 -0.05
N VAL A 241 2.27 6.68 -0.90
CA VAL A 241 1.41 7.76 -1.38
C VAL A 241 1.33 7.77 -2.91
N PRO A 242 0.25 8.28 -3.49
CA PRO A 242 0.15 8.47 -4.94
C PRO A 242 1.26 9.34 -5.51
N ASP A 243 1.41 9.27 -6.83
CA ASP A 243 2.25 10.18 -7.60
C ASP A 243 1.87 11.64 -7.39
N GLY A 244 2.85 12.53 -7.55
CA GLY A 244 2.69 13.97 -7.35
C GLY A 244 2.75 14.42 -5.88
N VAL A 245 2.81 13.51 -4.91
CA VAL A 245 3.07 13.86 -3.50
C VAL A 245 4.57 14.02 -3.28
N SER A 246 5.01 15.21 -2.88
CA SER A 246 6.42 15.55 -2.65
C SER A 246 6.86 15.33 -1.20
N SER A 247 5.94 15.52 -0.25
CA SER A 247 6.18 15.30 1.17
C SER A 247 4.89 14.97 1.91
N VAL A 248 5.04 14.40 3.10
CA VAL A 248 3.93 14.08 4.00
C VAL A 248 4.15 14.81 5.32
N ARG A 249 3.19 15.64 5.70
CA ARG A 249 3.11 16.25 7.02
C ARG A 249 2.32 15.35 7.94
N VAL A 250 2.91 14.96 9.06
CA VAL A 250 2.32 14.07 10.05
C VAL A 250 2.19 14.82 11.35
N ARG A 251 1.05 14.65 12.03
CA ARG A 251 0.77 15.25 13.34
C ARG A 251 0.65 14.16 14.40
N TYR A 252 1.35 14.35 15.53
CA TYR A 252 1.20 13.56 16.76
C TYR A 252 1.12 14.52 17.93
N SER A 253 0.18 14.30 18.86
CA SER A 253 0.09 15.05 20.13
C SER A 253 0.25 16.57 19.99
N GLY A 254 -0.31 17.17 18.93
CA GLY A 254 -0.20 18.61 18.67
C GLY A 254 0.98 19.01 17.79
N GLU A 255 2.10 18.32 17.84
CA GLU A 255 3.29 18.57 17.00
C GLU A 255 3.11 18.07 15.57
N SER A 256 3.63 18.83 14.60
CA SER A 256 3.67 18.42 13.19
C SER A 256 5.10 18.35 12.67
N ARG A 257 5.43 17.29 11.93
CA ARG A 257 6.69 17.17 11.18
C ARG A 257 6.41 16.79 9.74
N THR A 258 7.27 17.25 8.83
CA THR A 258 7.17 16.99 7.40
C THR A 258 8.29 16.05 6.98
N PHE A 259 7.94 15.00 6.25
CA PHE A 259 8.87 13.98 5.78
C PHE A 259 8.88 13.95 4.25
N PRO A 260 10.06 13.87 3.61
CA PRO A 260 10.13 13.81 2.16
C PRO A 260 9.58 12.47 1.65
N VAL A 261 8.90 12.53 0.50
CA VAL A 261 8.48 11.33 -0.24
C VAL A 261 9.50 11.04 -1.33
N ARG A 262 9.92 9.78 -1.45
CA ARG A 262 10.78 9.31 -2.54
C ARG A 262 10.22 8.02 -3.10
N ARG A 263 10.04 7.92 -4.42
CA ARG A 263 9.48 6.73 -5.09
C ARG A 263 8.17 6.28 -4.43
N ASN A 264 7.24 7.22 -4.26
CA ASN A 264 5.96 7.02 -3.57
C ASN A 264 6.05 6.63 -2.08
N PHE A 265 7.24 6.65 -1.46
CA PHE A 265 7.45 6.15 -0.10
C PHE A 265 7.93 7.24 0.86
N TYR A 266 7.42 7.22 2.08
CA TYR A 266 7.95 7.99 3.21
C TYR A 266 8.09 7.09 4.43
N SER A 267 9.00 7.45 5.33
CA SER A 267 9.20 6.75 6.59
C SER A 267 9.88 7.63 7.62
N PHE A 268 9.62 7.36 8.90
CA PHE A 268 10.29 8.01 10.03
C PHE A 268 10.24 7.12 11.27
N GLU A 269 11.17 7.33 12.20
CA GLU A 269 11.21 6.60 13.47
C GLU A 269 10.51 7.40 14.57
N ILE A 270 9.71 6.71 15.38
CA ILE A 270 9.17 7.23 16.64
C ILE A 270 9.63 6.40 17.83
N ARG A 271 9.74 7.03 19.01
CA ARG A 271 9.92 6.31 20.27
C ARG A 271 8.60 5.64 20.68
N ARG A 272 8.67 4.39 21.17
CA ARG A 272 7.49 3.63 21.57
C ARG A 272 6.78 4.29 22.76
N GLY A 273 5.44 4.31 22.71
CA GLY A 273 4.57 4.85 23.77
C GLY A 273 4.07 6.28 23.55
N ALA A 274 4.44 6.95 22.46
CA ALA A 274 3.51 7.86 21.79
C ALA A 274 2.37 7.04 21.16
N ASP A 275 1.18 7.62 20.98
CA ASP A 275 0.14 6.95 20.19
C ASP A 275 0.74 6.55 18.85
N GLU A 276 0.76 5.25 18.53
CA GLU A 276 1.42 4.74 17.31
C GLU A 276 0.68 5.19 16.04
N THR A 277 -0.51 5.75 16.16
CA THR A 277 -1.28 6.25 15.01
C THR A 277 -1.25 7.78 15.02
N PRO A 278 -0.80 8.43 13.93
CA PRO A 278 -0.80 9.88 13.86
C PRO A 278 -2.22 10.43 13.99
N THR A 279 -2.36 11.59 14.63
CA THR A 279 -3.64 12.30 14.74
C THR A 279 -4.10 12.81 13.39
N GLN A 280 -3.16 13.19 12.52
CA GLN A 280 -3.43 13.64 11.17
C GLN A 280 -2.27 13.33 10.23
N VAL A 281 -2.60 12.97 8.99
CA VAL A 281 -1.66 12.85 7.89
C VAL A 281 -2.12 13.76 6.78
N THR A 282 -1.23 14.62 6.28
CA THR A 282 -1.50 15.56 5.20
C THR A 282 -0.47 15.36 4.11
N TRP A 283 -0.94 15.09 2.89
CA TRP A 283 -0.10 15.06 1.71
C TRP A 283 0.16 16.47 1.23
N VAL A 284 1.41 16.75 0.89
CA VAL A 284 1.82 17.98 0.23
C VAL A 284 2.27 17.60 -1.18
N ARG A 285 1.60 18.16 -2.18
CA ARG A 285 1.88 17.89 -3.58
C ARG A 285 3.06 18.70 -4.10
N THR A 286 3.54 18.37 -5.29
CA THR A 286 4.63 19.10 -5.97
C THR A 286 4.24 20.53 -6.35
N ASP A 287 2.95 20.80 -6.55
CA ASP A 287 2.39 22.14 -6.81
C ASP A 287 2.14 22.95 -5.52
N GLY A 288 2.48 22.39 -4.35
CA GLY A 288 2.24 23.02 -3.04
C GLY A 288 0.83 22.81 -2.48
N THR A 289 -0.11 22.25 -3.24
CA THR A 289 -1.45 21.93 -2.72
C THR A 289 -1.37 20.86 -1.65
N THR A 290 -2.34 20.86 -0.74
CA THR A 290 -2.39 19.88 0.34
C THR A 290 -3.69 19.09 0.35
N LYS A 291 -3.61 17.85 0.85
CA LYS A 291 -4.78 16.98 1.04
C LYS A 291 -4.67 16.29 2.39
N VAL A 292 -5.67 16.51 3.25
CA VAL A 292 -5.79 15.73 4.49
C VAL A 292 -6.25 14.32 4.13
N VAL A 293 -5.54 13.34 4.67
CA VAL A 293 -5.83 11.92 4.46
C VAL A 293 -6.94 11.48 5.42
N PRO A 294 -8.02 10.86 4.93
CA PRO A 294 -9.05 10.30 5.80
C PRO A 294 -8.47 9.28 6.76
N ARG A 295 -8.81 9.37 8.05
CA ARG A 295 -8.52 8.30 9.02
C ARG A 295 -9.37 7.08 8.67
N ARG A 296 -8.78 5.89 8.77
CA ARG A 296 -9.45 4.59 8.59
C ARG A 296 -9.65 3.92 9.94
#